data_AF-A0A7S4QTI4-F1
#
_entry.id   AF-A0A7S4QTI4-F1
#
_cell.length_a   1.000
_cell.length_b   1.000
_cell.length_c   1.000
_cell.angle_alpha   90.00
_cell.angle_beta   90.00
_cell.angle_gamma   90.00
#
_symmetry.space_group_name_H-M   'P 1'
#
loop_
_entity.id
_entity.type
_entity.pdbx_description
1 polymer ?
#
loop_
_entity_poly.entity_id
_entity_poly.type
_entity_poly.pdbx_seq_one_letter_code
_entity_poly.pdbx_strand_id
1 'polypeptide(L)'
;EKESLFSTTLFKGVLGETSSSMVRLAIVQHASERKLVAQILHDNSPSSSSYHYCDLSSIAKDTITFLTLPPDDMTQVEEIISSCIDATHPAYISPEECQVLSPLEPSSVGKLICIGMNYVDHCTEQNFPIPKEPIIFNKFPSSIAGPGDPIPKDVTTEKLDFEVELGVVIGKTVPRFTEQGEDTMDYVGGYTVIHDVSARDWQLEKNGNQWLLGKTVDSYAPMGPYLVTPSSLPDPHNLPIRCRVSGETLQNSNTNQLIFRVDYLISYLSQFVTLQPGDVIATGTPPGVGCFRSPQRWLVPGDVVECEIEGIGTLVNPVVEPIYKPGCSGIPRHLASSSSSQSKRGKVHGKNCIVTGANRGLGYGIALRLGMEGASLVAIVDIDATEMDEAVQSLSKLVPTCQYVGKVCNVTNINEVKQTWKEVVEMSHDGRLDILVQAAGIVGKTNIKCEDVDVEDFEAVMKVNLQGIFHGCKTALPYMSKQSYGRIVNIASIAGKEGNAGMLAYSSSKAAVIGLTKTIGKEYATSGITCNALAPAVVKTKMVEMVPEEQVKYMTDKIPMKRCGTVDEIAAMVVFMCSAEASFTTGFCFDASGGRAVY
;
A
#
# COMPACT_ATOMS: atom_id res chain seq x y z
N GLU A 1 -23.53 -9.38 -39.69
CA GLU A 1 -22.74 -10.59 -39.36
C GLU A 1 -21.31 -10.37 -39.81
N LYS A 2 -20.51 -9.68 -38.97
CA LYS A 2 -19.06 -9.82 -39.00
C LYS A 2 -18.77 -10.61 -37.74
N GLU A 3 -18.31 -11.84 -37.89
CA GLU A 3 -17.92 -12.71 -36.78
C GLU A 3 -17.00 -11.91 -35.84
N SER A 4 -17.43 -11.72 -34.60
CA SER A 4 -16.53 -11.24 -33.56
C SER A 4 -15.56 -12.37 -33.27
N LEU A 5 -14.47 -12.44 -34.03
CA LEU A 5 -13.29 -13.25 -33.69
C LEU A 5 -12.73 -12.71 -32.39
N PHE A 6 -13.28 -13.22 -31.29
CA PHE A 6 -12.86 -12.86 -29.95
C PHE A 6 -11.56 -13.57 -29.62
N SER A 7 -10.82 -12.99 -28.68
CA SER A 7 -9.53 -13.40 -28.12
C SER A 7 -9.40 -14.86 -27.62
N THR A 8 -10.45 -15.67 -27.65
CA THR A 8 -10.38 -17.05 -27.17
C THR A 8 -9.43 -17.92 -27.99
N THR A 9 -9.11 -17.58 -29.24
CA THR A 9 -8.09 -18.27 -30.07
C THR A 9 -6.71 -17.59 -30.10
N LEU A 10 -6.55 -16.45 -29.41
CA LEU A 10 -5.42 -15.51 -29.54
C LEU A 10 -4.04 -16.17 -29.58
N PHE A 11 -3.71 -17.05 -28.63
CA PHE A 11 -2.34 -17.55 -28.52
C PHE A 11 -2.00 -18.74 -29.42
N LYS A 12 -2.99 -19.31 -30.12
CA LYS A 12 -2.73 -20.39 -31.09
C LYS A 12 -2.09 -19.86 -32.38
N GLY A 13 -2.37 -18.61 -32.76
CA GLY A 13 -1.80 -17.97 -33.97
C GLY A 13 -0.35 -17.51 -33.77
N VAL A 14 -0.06 -16.88 -32.63
CA VAL A 14 1.21 -16.20 -32.32
C VAL A 14 2.41 -17.15 -32.24
N LEU A 15 2.21 -18.33 -31.66
CA LEU A 15 3.31 -19.25 -31.35
C LEU A 15 3.52 -20.30 -32.45
N GLY A 16 2.68 -20.32 -33.49
CA GLY A 16 2.64 -21.36 -34.52
C GLY A 16 2.15 -22.70 -33.97
N GLU A 17 1.57 -23.55 -34.83
CA GLU A 17 1.00 -24.86 -34.44
C GLU A 17 2.01 -25.85 -33.83
N THR A 18 3.29 -25.48 -33.75
CA THR A 18 4.41 -26.35 -33.31
C THR A 18 5.08 -25.92 -32.00
N SER A 19 4.68 -24.78 -31.41
CA SER A 19 5.27 -24.32 -30.15
C SER A 19 4.44 -24.76 -28.94
N SER A 20 5.10 -25.35 -27.96
CA SER A 20 4.52 -25.78 -26.67
C SER A 20 4.38 -24.61 -25.67
N SER A 21 4.73 -23.39 -26.05
CA SER A 21 4.69 -22.22 -25.18
C SER A 21 3.25 -21.88 -24.77
N MET A 22 3.03 -21.68 -23.47
CA MET A 22 1.76 -21.21 -22.92
C MET A 22 1.85 -19.72 -22.63
N VAL A 23 0.86 -18.93 -23.10
CA VAL A 23 0.78 -17.51 -22.76
C VAL A 23 -0.30 -17.29 -21.72
N ARG A 24 0.04 -16.56 -20.66
CA ARG A 24 -0.88 -16.20 -19.58
C ARG A 24 -0.88 -14.68 -19.40
N LEU A 25 -2.03 -14.10 -19.11
CA LEU A 25 -2.11 -12.66 -18.81
C LEU A 25 -1.85 -12.43 -17.33
N ALA A 26 -1.10 -11.38 -17.03
CA ALA A 26 -0.86 -10.92 -15.67
C ALA A 26 -0.99 -9.40 -15.61
N ILE A 27 -1.29 -8.88 -14.43
CA ILE A 27 -0.99 -7.49 -14.09
C ILE A 27 0.27 -7.51 -13.25
N VAL A 28 1.27 -6.71 -13.63
CA VAL A 28 2.50 -6.56 -12.85
C VAL A 28 2.71 -5.10 -12.48
N GLN A 29 3.34 -4.90 -11.32
CA GLN A 29 3.93 -3.63 -10.94
C GLN A 29 5.39 -3.63 -11.40
N HIS A 30 5.71 -2.80 -12.41
CA HIS A 30 7.07 -2.60 -12.94
C HIS A 30 7.40 -1.11 -12.99
N ALA A 31 8.56 -0.70 -12.49
CA ALA A 31 8.99 0.71 -12.46
C ALA A 31 7.97 1.72 -11.86
N SER A 32 7.14 1.30 -10.90
CA SER A 32 6.02 2.07 -10.30
C SER A 32 4.79 2.26 -11.18
N GLU A 33 4.74 1.62 -12.36
CA GLU A 33 3.56 1.54 -13.21
C GLU A 33 2.90 0.16 -13.13
N ARG A 34 1.58 0.14 -13.17
CA ARG A 34 0.80 -1.09 -13.35
C ARG A 34 0.75 -1.38 -14.83
N LYS A 35 1.17 -2.58 -15.20
CA LYS A 35 1.28 -3.00 -16.59
C LYS A 35 0.52 -4.28 -16.82
N LEU A 36 -0.26 -4.31 -17.90
CA LEU A 36 -0.78 -5.56 -18.43
C LEU A 36 0.36 -6.24 -19.18
N VAL A 37 0.62 -7.49 -18.85
CA VAL A 37 1.69 -8.27 -19.48
C VAL A 37 1.21 -9.64 -19.92
N ALA A 38 1.82 -10.14 -21.00
CA ALA A 38 1.79 -11.56 -21.35
C ALA A 38 3.01 -12.25 -20.74
N GLN A 39 2.78 -13.28 -19.94
CA GLN A 39 3.82 -14.21 -19.52
C GLN A 39 4.11 -15.18 -20.65
N ILE A 40 5.37 -15.27 -21.07
CA ILE A 40 5.83 -16.20 -22.09
C ILE A 40 6.73 -17.23 -21.40
N LEU A 41 6.29 -18.48 -21.37
CA LEU A 41 7.05 -19.60 -20.79
C LEU A 41 8.06 -20.14 -21.81
N HIS A 42 9.31 -20.32 -21.38
CA HIS A 42 10.35 -20.99 -22.17
C HIS A 42 10.43 -22.47 -21.79
N ASP A 43 10.21 -23.38 -22.74
CA ASP A 43 10.25 -24.81 -22.45
C ASP A 43 11.69 -25.35 -22.24
N ASN A 44 11.86 -26.13 -21.17
CA ASN A 44 12.99 -27.02 -20.85
C ASN A 44 14.36 -26.41 -20.42
N SER A 45 14.43 -25.73 -19.27
CA SER A 45 15.71 -25.57 -18.54
C SER A 45 15.57 -25.80 -17.02
N PRO A 46 16.49 -26.55 -16.36
CA PRO A 46 16.41 -26.85 -14.92
C PRO A 46 16.84 -25.69 -13.99
N SER A 47 17.17 -24.51 -14.52
CA SER A 47 17.64 -23.36 -13.72
C SER A 47 16.67 -22.18 -13.80
N SER A 48 15.99 -21.92 -12.69
CA SER A 48 15.20 -20.76 -12.22
C SER A 48 15.12 -19.41 -12.97
N SER A 49 15.09 -19.35 -14.31
CA SER A 49 14.69 -18.14 -15.07
C SER A 49 13.87 -18.54 -16.30
N SER A 50 12.74 -19.24 -16.08
CA SER A 50 12.02 -20.02 -17.09
C SER A 50 10.90 -19.28 -17.83
N TYR A 51 10.76 -17.96 -17.63
CA TYR A 51 9.78 -17.14 -18.36
C TYR A 51 10.19 -15.67 -18.35
N HIS A 52 9.56 -14.90 -19.23
CA HIS A 52 9.62 -13.43 -19.21
C HIS A 52 8.23 -12.83 -19.40
N TYR A 53 8.13 -11.51 -19.21
CA TYR A 53 6.93 -10.74 -19.48
C TYR A 53 7.11 -9.90 -20.74
N CYS A 54 6.03 -9.79 -21.53
CA CYS A 54 5.93 -8.84 -22.63
C CYS A 54 4.86 -7.80 -22.27
N ASP A 55 5.24 -6.52 -22.28
CA ASP A 55 4.38 -5.37 -21.97
C ASP A 55 3.33 -5.16 -23.06
N LEU A 56 2.07 -5.31 -22.67
CA LEU A 56 0.89 -5.09 -23.52
C LEU A 56 0.17 -3.77 -23.18
N SER A 57 0.74 -2.94 -22.31
CA SER A 57 0.08 -1.74 -21.78
C SER A 57 -0.14 -0.65 -22.84
N SER A 58 0.56 -0.72 -23.97
CA SER A 58 0.33 0.14 -25.14
C SER A 58 -0.96 -0.18 -25.88
N ILE A 59 -1.49 -1.40 -25.73
CA ILE A 59 -2.69 -1.90 -26.40
C ILE A 59 -3.90 -1.83 -25.47
N ALA A 60 -3.74 -2.32 -24.23
CA ALA A 60 -4.81 -2.35 -23.23
C ALA A 60 -4.27 -2.01 -21.85
N LYS A 61 -5.00 -1.11 -21.16
CA LYS A 61 -4.65 -0.62 -19.83
C LYS A 61 -4.87 -1.64 -18.70
N ASP A 62 -5.75 -2.61 -18.92
CA ASP A 62 -6.14 -3.63 -17.93
C ASP A 62 -6.67 -4.88 -18.65
N THR A 63 -6.81 -5.96 -17.87
CA THR A 63 -7.25 -7.27 -18.37
C THR A 63 -8.64 -7.23 -18.99
N ILE A 64 -9.59 -6.45 -18.46
CA ILE A 64 -10.95 -6.42 -19.03
C ILE A 64 -10.94 -5.71 -20.37
N THR A 65 -10.25 -4.57 -20.46
CA THR A 65 -10.06 -3.84 -21.71
C THR A 65 -9.44 -4.76 -22.76
N PHE A 66 -8.42 -5.54 -22.37
CA PHE A 66 -7.79 -6.54 -23.22
C PHE A 66 -8.76 -7.61 -23.69
N LEU A 67 -9.55 -8.19 -22.77
CA LEU A 67 -10.55 -9.19 -23.12
C LEU A 67 -11.58 -8.65 -24.11
N THR A 68 -11.87 -7.35 -24.08
CA THR A 68 -12.85 -6.70 -24.96
C THR A 68 -12.26 -6.05 -26.22
N LEU A 69 -10.98 -6.30 -26.54
CA LEU A 69 -10.33 -5.70 -27.71
C LEU A 69 -11.05 -6.09 -29.03
N PRO A 70 -11.18 -5.16 -29.98
CA PRO A 70 -11.59 -5.46 -31.35
C PRO A 70 -10.64 -6.47 -32.03
N PRO A 71 -11.13 -7.30 -32.96
CA PRO A 71 -10.29 -8.26 -33.69
C PRO A 71 -9.10 -7.63 -34.42
N ASP A 72 -9.26 -6.40 -34.93
CA ASP A 72 -8.21 -5.70 -35.68
C ASP A 72 -6.99 -5.36 -34.80
N ASP A 73 -7.20 -5.07 -33.51
CA ASP A 73 -6.13 -4.76 -32.55
C ASP A 73 -5.37 -6.02 -32.09
N MET A 74 -5.91 -7.20 -32.37
CA MET A 74 -5.30 -8.47 -31.98
C MET A 74 -4.04 -8.77 -32.77
N THR A 75 -3.99 -8.40 -34.05
CA THR A 75 -2.78 -8.53 -34.89
C THR A 75 -1.58 -7.83 -34.24
N GLN A 76 -1.81 -6.67 -33.63
CA GLN A 76 -0.77 -5.92 -32.92
C GLN A 76 -0.30 -6.64 -31.65
N VAL A 77 -1.19 -7.33 -30.93
CA VAL A 77 -0.83 -8.19 -29.79
C VAL A 77 0.09 -9.32 -30.26
N GLU A 78 -0.25 -9.97 -31.37
CA GLU A 78 0.55 -11.06 -31.95
C GLU A 78 1.96 -10.59 -32.34
N GLU A 79 2.08 -9.42 -32.99
CA GLU A 79 3.35 -8.82 -33.37
C GLU A 79 4.22 -8.48 -32.15
N ILE A 80 3.62 -7.89 -31.11
CA ILE A 80 4.34 -7.50 -29.88
C ILE A 80 4.83 -8.75 -29.15
N ILE A 81 3.99 -9.77 -28.97
CA ILE A 81 4.39 -11.02 -28.31
C ILE A 81 5.47 -11.74 -29.12
N SER A 82 5.30 -11.85 -30.45
CA SER A 82 6.29 -12.51 -31.33
C SER A 82 7.65 -11.81 -31.28
N SER A 83 7.67 -10.49 -31.25
CA SER A 83 8.91 -9.71 -31.15
C SER A 83 9.55 -9.74 -29.76
N CYS A 84 8.77 -9.99 -28.70
CA CYS A 84 9.27 -10.18 -27.34
C CYS A 84 10.02 -11.49 -27.11
N ILE A 85 9.80 -12.52 -27.95
CA ILE A 85 10.37 -13.88 -27.78
C ILE A 85 11.91 -13.84 -27.64
N ASP A 86 12.59 -12.98 -28.40
CA ASP A 86 14.06 -12.90 -28.45
C ASP A 86 14.67 -11.99 -27.36
N ALA A 87 13.89 -11.53 -26.38
CA ALA A 87 14.33 -10.71 -25.24
C ALA A 87 15.09 -9.41 -25.59
N THR A 88 14.97 -8.92 -26.83
CA THR A 88 15.62 -7.69 -27.31
C THR A 88 14.64 -6.55 -27.58
N HIS A 89 13.34 -6.82 -27.48
CA HIS A 89 12.29 -5.85 -27.76
C HIS A 89 12.06 -4.90 -26.56
N PRO A 90 11.74 -3.60 -26.77
CA PRO A 90 11.48 -2.65 -25.67
C PRO A 90 10.34 -3.03 -24.74
N ALA A 91 9.43 -3.92 -25.17
CA ALA A 91 8.34 -4.44 -24.34
C ALA A 91 8.77 -5.62 -23.45
N TYR A 92 10.01 -6.11 -23.55
CA TYR A 92 10.53 -7.14 -22.67
C TYR A 92 10.64 -6.63 -21.23
N ILE A 93 10.13 -7.42 -20.29
CA ILE A 93 10.20 -7.15 -18.86
C ILE A 93 10.70 -8.41 -18.14
N SER A 94 11.75 -8.23 -17.32
CA SER A 94 12.27 -9.30 -16.46
C SER A 94 11.29 -9.58 -15.30
N PRO A 95 10.97 -10.85 -15.00
CA PRO A 95 10.14 -11.18 -13.85
C PRO A 95 10.70 -10.70 -12.51
N GLU A 96 12.02 -10.65 -12.37
CA GLU A 96 12.71 -10.22 -11.14
C GLU A 96 12.50 -8.73 -10.83
N GLU A 97 12.13 -7.95 -11.84
CA GLU A 97 11.85 -6.51 -11.70
C GLU A 97 10.37 -6.22 -11.38
N CYS A 98 9.55 -7.26 -11.23
CA CYS A 98 8.10 -7.16 -11.16
C CYS A 98 7.52 -7.74 -9.87
N GLN A 99 6.45 -7.11 -9.38
CA GLN A 99 5.51 -7.76 -8.48
C GLN A 99 4.24 -8.13 -9.25
N VAL A 100 3.86 -9.40 -9.22
CA VAL A 100 2.58 -9.87 -9.80
C VAL A 100 1.43 -9.42 -8.90
N LEU A 101 0.39 -8.86 -9.50
CA LEU A 101 -0.83 -8.41 -8.83
C LEU A 101 -2.00 -9.33 -9.22
N SER A 102 -3.20 -9.09 -8.66
CA SER A 102 -4.40 -9.77 -9.14
C SER A 102 -4.57 -9.49 -10.64
N PRO A 103 -4.91 -10.51 -11.46
CA PRO A 103 -5.18 -10.30 -12.87
C PRO A 103 -6.43 -9.45 -13.11
N LEU A 104 -7.26 -9.23 -12.09
CA LEU A 104 -8.41 -8.33 -12.15
C LEU A 104 -8.34 -7.27 -11.05
N GLU A 105 -8.51 -6.01 -11.45
CA GLU A 105 -8.59 -4.89 -10.51
C GLU A 105 -9.95 -4.88 -9.78
N PRO A 106 -9.98 -4.68 -8.46
CA PRO A 106 -11.24 -4.62 -7.69
C PRO A 106 -12.28 -3.65 -8.27
N SER A 107 -11.83 -2.49 -8.77
CA SER A 107 -12.71 -1.46 -9.33
C SER A 107 -13.27 -1.80 -10.71
N SER A 108 -12.71 -2.80 -11.38
CA SER A 108 -13.13 -3.20 -12.73
C SER A 108 -14.02 -4.45 -12.71
N VAL A 109 -14.04 -5.20 -11.61
CA VAL A 109 -14.96 -6.33 -11.40
C VAL A 109 -16.33 -5.82 -10.95
N GLY A 110 -17.37 -6.09 -11.75
CA GLY A 110 -18.74 -5.72 -11.42
C GLY A 110 -19.35 -6.63 -10.34
N LYS A 111 -19.26 -7.94 -10.54
CA LYS A 111 -19.84 -8.98 -9.66
C LYS A 111 -18.82 -10.08 -9.39
N LEU A 112 -18.76 -10.53 -8.14
CA LEU A 112 -18.02 -11.72 -7.71
C LEU A 112 -19.04 -12.72 -7.12
N ILE A 113 -19.50 -13.63 -7.96
CA ILE A 113 -20.53 -14.63 -7.67
C ILE A 113 -19.83 -15.92 -7.25
N CYS A 114 -20.32 -16.56 -6.19
CA CYS A 114 -19.73 -17.76 -5.63
C CYS A 114 -20.74 -18.90 -5.59
N ILE A 115 -20.28 -20.12 -5.87
CA ILE A 115 -21.11 -21.33 -5.87
C ILE A 115 -20.73 -22.21 -4.67
N GLY A 116 -21.66 -22.36 -3.74
CA GLY A 116 -21.51 -23.26 -2.60
C GLY A 116 -21.73 -24.71 -3.00
N MET A 117 -21.02 -25.62 -2.32
CA MET A 117 -21.27 -27.07 -2.38
C MET A 117 -21.25 -27.65 -3.80
N ASN A 118 -20.30 -27.21 -4.63
CA ASN A 118 -20.27 -27.57 -6.05
C ASN A 118 -19.29 -28.71 -6.40
N TYR A 119 -18.78 -29.44 -5.41
CA TYR A 119 -17.87 -30.58 -5.62
C TYR A 119 -18.48 -31.87 -5.05
N VAL A 120 -18.52 -32.94 -5.86
CA VAL A 120 -19.10 -34.23 -5.46
C VAL A 120 -18.38 -34.81 -4.24
N ASP A 121 -17.06 -34.78 -4.26
CA ASP A 121 -16.19 -35.26 -3.19
C ASP A 121 -16.23 -34.36 -1.95
N HIS A 122 -16.42 -33.04 -2.10
CA HIS A 122 -16.67 -32.13 -0.98
C HIS A 122 -18.00 -32.40 -0.28
N CYS A 123 -19.06 -32.68 -1.04
CA CYS A 123 -20.35 -33.11 -0.47
C CYS A 123 -20.21 -34.45 0.27
N THR A 124 -19.45 -35.38 -0.33
CA THR A 124 -19.21 -36.72 0.24
C THR A 124 -18.45 -36.64 1.57
N GLU A 125 -17.41 -35.80 1.68
CA GLU A 125 -16.63 -35.58 2.92
C GLU A 125 -17.55 -35.22 4.11
N GLN A 126 -18.57 -34.41 3.85
CA GLN A 126 -19.47 -33.88 4.87
C GLN A 126 -20.73 -34.73 5.09
N ASN A 127 -20.91 -35.81 4.33
CA ASN A 127 -22.20 -36.50 4.21
C ASN A 127 -23.37 -35.55 3.86
N PHE A 128 -23.09 -34.54 3.03
CA PHE A 128 -24.07 -33.57 2.57
C PHE A 128 -24.74 -34.06 1.27
N PRO A 129 -26.07 -33.97 1.12
CA PRO A 129 -26.73 -34.35 -0.13
C PRO A 129 -26.26 -33.48 -1.31
N ILE A 130 -25.92 -34.13 -2.42
CA ILE A 130 -25.54 -33.43 -3.67
C ILE A 130 -26.66 -32.45 -4.06
N PRO A 131 -26.39 -31.14 -4.15
CA PRO A 131 -27.40 -30.15 -4.53
C PRO A 131 -27.99 -30.44 -5.91
N LYS A 132 -29.28 -30.15 -6.07
CA LYS A 132 -29.97 -30.26 -7.37
C LYS A 132 -29.93 -28.96 -8.17
N GLU A 133 -29.67 -27.85 -7.49
CA GLU A 133 -29.54 -26.50 -8.07
C GLU A 133 -28.33 -25.80 -7.41
N PRO A 134 -27.66 -24.86 -8.11
CA PRO A 134 -26.53 -24.13 -7.56
C PRO A 134 -26.90 -23.32 -6.32
N ILE A 135 -26.11 -23.45 -5.25
CA ILE A 135 -26.24 -22.60 -4.06
C ILE A 135 -25.44 -21.32 -4.30
N ILE A 136 -26.15 -20.20 -4.49
CA ILE A 136 -25.52 -18.93 -4.88
C ILE A 136 -25.31 -18.03 -3.66
N PHE A 137 -24.11 -17.47 -3.57
CA PHE A 137 -23.79 -16.33 -2.71
C PHE A 137 -22.81 -15.41 -3.44
N ASN A 138 -22.33 -14.37 -2.77
CA ASN A 138 -21.39 -13.44 -3.38
C ASN A 138 -20.34 -12.99 -2.37
N LYS A 139 -19.20 -12.56 -2.91
CA LYS A 139 -18.32 -11.62 -2.23
C LYS A 139 -18.48 -10.24 -2.86
N PHE A 140 -17.84 -9.24 -2.26
CA PHE A 140 -17.72 -7.93 -2.87
C PHE A 140 -16.39 -7.82 -3.61
N PRO A 141 -16.33 -7.10 -4.74
CA PRO A 141 -15.06 -6.82 -5.43
C PRO A 141 -13.99 -6.21 -4.51
N SER A 142 -14.39 -5.46 -3.46
CA SER A 142 -13.47 -4.92 -2.44
C SER A 142 -12.68 -5.98 -1.66
N SER A 143 -13.14 -7.23 -1.64
CA SER A 143 -12.43 -8.35 -0.99
C SER A 143 -11.31 -8.95 -1.84
N ILE A 144 -11.18 -8.55 -3.11
CA ILE A 144 -10.14 -9.04 -4.02
C ILE A 144 -8.76 -8.59 -3.52
N ALA A 145 -7.84 -9.53 -3.42
CA ALA A 145 -6.42 -9.32 -3.13
C ALA A 145 -5.55 -10.02 -4.18
N GLY A 146 -4.33 -9.55 -4.41
CA GLY A 146 -3.39 -10.15 -5.35
C GLY A 146 -2.44 -11.17 -4.71
N PRO A 147 -1.54 -11.78 -5.50
CA PRO A 147 -0.46 -12.59 -4.99
C PRO A 147 0.44 -11.83 -4.00
N GLY A 148 0.69 -12.44 -2.85
CA GLY A 148 1.53 -11.91 -1.77
C GLY A 148 0.84 -10.87 -0.87
N ASP A 149 -0.39 -10.46 -1.18
CA ASP A 149 -1.15 -9.55 -0.35
C ASP A 149 -1.62 -10.25 0.95
N PRO A 150 -1.69 -9.53 2.08
CA PRO A 150 -2.03 -10.12 3.37
C PRO A 150 -3.50 -10.53 3.48
N ILE A 151 -3.75 -11.69 4.11
CA ILE A 151 -5.06 -12.15 4.57
C ILE A 151 -5.15 -11.88 6.08
N PRO A 152 -5.93 -10.88 6.54
CA PRO A 152 -6.06 -10.61 7.97
C PRO A 152 -6.91 -11.67 8.66
N LYS A 153 -6.43 -12.24 9.78
CA LYS A 153 -7.34 -12.84 10.77
C LYS A 153 -8.07 -11.71 11.48
N ASP A 154 -9.22 -11.33 10.95
CA ASP A 154 -9.99 -10.21 11.48
C ASP A 154 -10.39 -10.47 12.93
N VAL A 155 -10.43 -9.40 13.75
CA VAL A 155 -10.81 -9.48 15.17
C VAL A 155 -12.21 -10.06 15.40
N THR A 156 -13.06 -10.03 14.37
CA THR A 156 -14.41 -10.56 14.45
C THR A 156 -14.48 -12.08 14.32
N THR A 157 -13.41 -12.76 13.86
CA THR A 157 -13.40 -14.20 13.62
C THR A 157 -12.34 -14.97 14.42
N GLU A 158 -12.78 -16.11 14.97
CA GLU A 158 -11.89 -17.11 15.57
C GLU A 158 -11.71 -18.36 14.70
N LYS A 159 -12.46 -18.46 13.59
CA LYS A 159 -12.55 -19.65 12.74
C LYS A 159 -12.30 -19.29 11.28
N LEU A 160 -11.11 -18.74 11.03
CA LEU A 160 -10.67 -18.39 9.68
C LEU A 160 -10.24 -19.64 8.93
N ASP A 161 -10.77 -19.82 7.72
CA ASP A 161 -10.62 -21.04 6.93
C ASP A 161 -10.19 -20.74 5.49
N PHE A 162 -9.71 -21.77 4.79
CA PHE A 162 -9.18 -21.71 3.43
C PHE A 162 -10.01 -22.54 2.45
N GLU A 163 -10.14 -22.04 1.22
CA GLU A 163 -10.88 -22.69 0.13
C GLU A 163 -10.24 -22.34 -1.22
N VAL A 164 -9.58 -23.32 -1.87
CA VAL A 164 -9.08 -23.12 -3.25
C VAL A 164 -10.21 -23.35 -4.25
N GLU A 165 -10.40 -22.44 -5.21
CA GLU A 165 -11.44 -22.54 -6.23
C GLU A 165 -10.93 -22.15 -7.62
N LEU A 166 -11.54 -22.74 -8.65
CA LEU A 166 -11.41 -22.26 -10.02
C LEU A 166 -12.29 -21.01 -10.19
N GLY A 167 -11.67 -19.88 -10.54
CA GLY A 167 -12.34 -18.65 -10.92
C GLY A 167 -12.54 -18.55 -12.42
N VAL A 168 -13.78 -18.31 -12.85
CA VAL A 168 -14.14 -18.07 -14.25
C VAL A 168 -14.39 -16.59 -14.45
N VAL A 169 -13.68 -15.96 -15.39
CA VAL A 169 -13.85 -14.55 -15.73
C VAL A 169 -14.66 -14.42 -17.01
N ILE A 170 -15.76 -13.69 -16.94
CA ILE A 170 -16.60 -13.41 -18.10
C ILE A 170 -15.89 -12.41 -19.01
N GLY A 171 -15.77 -12.73 -20.30
CA GLY A 171 -15.12 -11.90 -21.31
C GLY A 171 -16.11 -11.11 -22.16
N LYS A 172 -17.34 -11.61 -22.31
CA LYS A 172 -18.42 -10.99 -23.11
C LYS A 172 -19.68 -10.84 -22.28
N THR A 173 -20.49 -9.84 -22.61
CA THR A 173 -21.81 -9.71 -22.01
C THR A 173 -22.64 -10.97 -22.30
N VAL A 174 -23.06 -11.67 -21.26
CA VAL A 174 -23.98 -12.81 -21.33
C VAL A 174 -25.40 -12.25 -21.23
N PRO A 175 -26.21 -12.33 -22.30
CA PRO A 175 -27.60 -11.90 -22.25
C PRO A 175 -28.39 -12.63 -21.18
N ARG A 176 -29.50 -12.02 -20.77
CA ARG A 176 -30.50 -12.68 -19.94
C ARG A 176 -31.03 -13.91 -20.65
N PHE A 177 -31.21 -15.00 -19.91
CA PHE A 177 -31.80 -16.26 -20.41
C PHE A 177 -31.00 -16.91 -21.56
N THR A 178 -29.66 -16.86 -21.48
CA THR A 178 -28.78 -17.66 -22.36
C THR A 178 -29.02 -19.14 -22.10
N GLU A 179 -29.36 -19.90 -23.13
CA GLU A 179 -29.51 -21.35 -23.07
C GLU A 179 -28.15 -22.03 -22.90
N GLN A 180 -28.11 -23.16 -22.20
CA GLN A 180 -26.89 -23.94 -22.05
C GLN A 180 -26.53 -24.62 -23.39
N GLY A 181 -25.31 -24.42 -23.86
CA GLY A 181 -24.79 -25.00 -25.09
C GLY A 181 -23.26 -24.91 -25.17
N GLU A 182 -22.67 -25.48 -26.23
CA GLU A 182 -21.22 -25.39 -26.48
C GLU A 182 -20.75 -23.93 -26.62
N ASP A 183 -21.58 -23.09 -27.23
CA ASP A 183 -21.39 -21.65 -27.39
C ASP A 183 -21.42 -20.87 -26.06
N THR A 184 -21.92 -21.45 -24.98
CA THR A 184 -21.91 -20.79 -23.66
C THR A 184 -20.48 -20.54 -23.17
N MET A 185 -19.53 -21.39 -23.58
CA MET A 185 -18.11 -21.21 -23.24
C MET A 185 -17.48 -20.02 -23.99
N ASP A 186 -18.09 -19.52 -25.08
CA ASP A 186 -17.59 -18.35 -25.82
C ASP A 186 -17.72 -17.03 -25.06
N TYR A 187 -18.50 -17.03 -23.97
CA TYR A 187 -18.60 -15.90 -23.07
C TYR A 187 -17.46 -15.84 -22.04
N VAL A 188 -16.68 -16.91 -21.89
CA VAL A 188 -15.57 -16.98 -20.94
C VAL A 188 -14.35 -16.26 -21.52
N GLY A 189 -13.86 -15.27 -20.77
CA GLY A 189 -12.63 -14.54 -21.09
C GLY A 189 -11.38 -15.26 -20.59
N GLY A 190 -11.49 -15.99 -19.48
CA GLY A 190 -10.40 -16.83 -18.98
C GLY A 190 -10.65 -17.40 -17.59
N TYR A 191 -9.61 -18.05 -17.07
CA TYR A 191 -9.61 -18.76 -15.80
C TYR A 191 -8.47 -18.27 -14.90
N THR A 192 -8.73 -18.22 -13.59
CA THR A 192 -7.74 -17.84 -12.56
C THR A 192 -7.92 -18.70 -11.31
N VAL A 193 -6.96 -18.68 -10.37
CA VAL A 193 -7.16 -19.27 -9.04
C VAL A 193 -7.83 -18.23 -8.14
N ILE A 194 -8.79 -18.67 -7.33
CA ILE A 194 -9.39 -17.88 -6.26
C ILE A 194 -9.20 -18.61 -4.94
N HIS A 195 -8.84 -17.87 -3.90
CA HIS A 195 -8.90 -18.33 -2.53
C HIS A 195 -10.17 -17.75 -1.87
N ASP A 196 -11.21 -18.56 -1.69
CA ASP A 196 -12.45 -18.17 -1.02
C ASP A 196 -12.28 -18.26 0.52
N VAL A 197 -11.56 -17.29 1.09
CA VAL A 197 -11.34 -17.24 2.54
C VAL A 197 -12.68 -17.11 3.27
N SER A 198 -12.86 -17.91 4.32
CA SER A 198 -14.12 -18.02 5.05
C SER A 198 -13.95 -17.83 6.55
N ALA A 199 -14.64 -16.85 7.12
CA ALA A 199 -14.85 -16.74 8.57
C ALA A 199 -16.04 -17.63 8.97
N ARG A 200 -15.76 -18.88 9.36
CA ARG A 200 -16.79 -19.93 9.54
C ARG A 200 -17.72 -19.69 10.71
N ASP A 201 -17.27 -18.99 11.73
CA ASP A 201 -18.14 -18.56 12.83
C ASP A 201 -19.23 -17.60 12.35
N TRP A 202 -18.93 -16.72 11.40
CA TRP A 202 -19.93 -15.86 10.78
C TRP A 202 -20.79 -16.57 9.74
N GLN A 203 -20.20 -17.49 8.98
CA GLN A 203 -20.92 -18.23 7.94
C GLN A 203 -21.93 -19.23 8.53
N LEU A 204 -21.57 -19.94 9.59
CA LEU A 204 -22.32 -21.13 10.06
C LEU A 204 -22.97 -20.98 11.44
N GLU A 205 -22.55 -20.01 12.26
CA GLU A 205 -22.95 -19.95 13.68
C GLU A 205 -23.63 -18.63 14.06
N LYS A 206 -23.22 -17.52 13.43
CA LYS A 206 -23.73 -16.17 13.71
C LYS A 206 -24.67 -15.68 12.60
N ASN A 207 -25.32 -14.55 12.85
CA ASN A 207 -26.10 -13.80 11.87
C ASN A 207 -27.13 -14.65 11.08
N GLY A 208 -27.76 -15.62 11.73
CA GLY A 208 -28.78 -16.47 11.10
C GLY A 208 -28.24 -17.39 10.00
N ASN A 209 -26.97 -17.80 10.07
CA ASN A 209 -26.31 -18.70 9.13
C ASN A 209 -26.26 -18.17 7.68
N GLN A 210 -26.27 -16.84 7.52
CA GLN A 210 -26.12 -16.19 6.23
C GLN A 210 -24.64 -16.04 5.87
N TRP A 211 -24.27 -16.26 4.61
CA TRP A 211 -22.87 -16.41 4.24
C TRP A 211 -22.14 -15.08 4.01
N LEU A 212 -22.87 -14.01 3.67
CA LEU A 212 -22.31 -12.74 3.22
C LEU A 212 -21.20 -12.22 4.15
N LEU A 213 -21.47 -12.06 5.45
CA LEU A 213 -20.50 -11.49 6.40
C LEU A 213 -19.27 -12.38 6.62
N GLY A 214 -19.42 -13.70 6.51
CA GLY A 214 -18.30 -14.63 6.61
C GLY A 214 -17.43 -14.66 5.35
N LYS A 215 -17.91 -14.07 4.25
CA LYS A 215 -17.30 -14.18 2.92
C LYS A 215 -16.77 -12.85 2.38
N THR A 216 -17.27 -11.70 2.84
CA THR A 216 -16.99 -10.39 2.22
C THR A 216 -15.99 -9.51 2.97
N VAL A 217 -15.24 -10.04 3.92
CA VAL A 217 -14.19 -9.27 4.61
C VAL A 217 -13.11 -8.86 3.60
N ASP A 218 -12.49 -7.70 3.81
CA ASP A 218 -11.42 -7.22 2.93
C ASP A 218 -10.27 -8.25 2.86
N SER A 219 -9.71 -8.42 1.66
CA SER A 219 -8.71 -9.45 1.32
C SER A 219 -9.17 -10.92 1.42
N TYR A 220 -10.47 -11.22 1.53
CA TYR A 220 -10.98 -12.61 1.60
C TYR A 220 -11.30 -13.24 0.24
N ALA A 221 -10.94 -12.59 -0.86
CA ALA A 221 -10.93 -13.15 -2.20
C ALA A 221 -9.57 -12.98 -2.90
N PRO A 222 -8.44 -13.47 -2.34
CA PRO A 222 -7.20 -13.48 -3.09
C PRO A 222 -7.38 -14.18 -4.46
N MET A 223 -6.84 -13.58 -5.52
CA MET A 223 -7.06 -14.01 -6.89
C MET A 223 -5.77 -13.87 -7.71
N GLY A 224 -5.49 -14.84 -8.58
CA GLY A 224 -4.32 -14.86 -9.45
C GLY A 224 -3.60 -16.19 -9.42
N PRO A 225 -2.28 -16.25 -9.73
CA PRO A 225 -1.44 -15.14 -10.17
C PRO A 225 -1.71 -14.68 -11.61
N TYR A 226 -2.40 -15.50 -12.41
CA TYR A 226 -2.58 -15.24 -13.84
C TYR A 226 -4.02 -15.46 -14.29
N LEU A 227 -4.41 -14.79 -15.38
CA LEU A 227 -5.59 -15.14 -16.17
C LEU A 227 -5.15 -15.95 -17.39
N VAL A 228 -5.69 -17.16 -17.52
CA VAL A 228 -5.41 -18.06 -18.64
C VAL A 228 -6.61 -18.11 -19.56
N THR A 229 -6.40 -17.88 -20.86
CA THR A 229 -7.48 -17.88 -21.85
C THR A 229 -7.98 -19.30 -22.15
N PRO A 230 -9.22 -19.47 -22.65
CA PRO A 230 -9.75 -20.79 -23.02
C PRO A 230 -8.92 -21.56 -24.07
N SER A 231 -8.22 -20.88 -24.98
CA SER A 231 -7.31 -21.56 -25.93
C SER A 231 -6.15 -22.25 -25.25
N SER A 232 -5.64 -21.68 -24.17
CA SER A 232 -4.46 -22.16 -23.44
C SER A 232 -4.85 -23.17 -22.35
N LEU A 233 -6.13 -23.23 -21.98
CA LEU A 233 -6.69 -24.16 -21.00
C LEU A 233 -8.02 -24.73 -21.54
N PRO A 234 -7.95 -25.66 -22.52
CA PRO A 234 -9.12 -26.08 -23.28
C PRO A 234 -10.12 -26.92 -22.48
N ASP A 235 -9.67 -27.62 -21.43
CA ASP A 235 -10.54 -28.38 -20.53
C ASP A 235 -10.45 -27.83 -19.10
N PRO A 236 -11.27 -26.82 -18.73
CA PRO A 236 -11.29 -26.27 -17.38
C PRO A 236 -11.91 -27.24 -16.35
N HIS A 237 -12.51 -28.34 -16.81
CA HIS A 237 -13.23 -29.30 -15.98
C HIS A 237 -12.44 -30.59 -15.76
N ASN A 238 -11.11 -30.57 -15.95
CA ASN A 238 -10.24 -31.70 -15.61
C ASN A 238 -8.86 -31.26 -15.09
N LEU A 239 -8.83 -30.29 -14.17
CA LEU A 239 -7.60 -29.69 -13.67
C LEU A 239 -7.32 -30.13 -12.22
N PRO A 240 -6.13 -30.69 -11.92
CA PRO A 240 -5.65 -30.83 -10.54
C PRO A 240 -5.73 -29.50 -9.78
N ILE A 241 -6.31 -29.54 -8.58
CA ILE A 241 -6.52 -28.38 -7.71
C ILE A 241 -6.09 -28.70 -6.29
N ARG A 242 -5.30 -27.82 -5.67
CA ARG A 242 -4.66 -28.07 -4.37
C ARG A 242 -4.54 -26.83 -3.50
N CYS A 243 -4.79 -26.97 -2.20
CA CYS A 243 -4.50 -25.95 -1.20
C CYS A 243 -3.45 -26.47 -0.20
N ARG A 244 -2.40 -25.67 0.04
CA ARG A 244 -1.35 -25.92 1.03
C ARG A 244 -1.37 -24.79 2.06
N VAL A 245 -1.20 -25.12 3.33
CA VAL A 245 -1.04 -24.15 4.41
C VAL A 245 0.27 -24.44 5.11
N SER A 246 1.22 -23.49 5.02
CA SER A 246 2.54 -23.59 5.64
C SER A 246 3.29 -24.88 5.26
N GLY A 247 3.19 -25.27 3.98
CA GLY A 247 3.78 -26.48 3.40
C GLY A 247 2.95 -27.76 3.53
N GLU A 248 1.87 -27.77 4.32
CA GLU A 248 0.99 -28.93 4.47
C GLU A 248 -0.13 -28.91 3.42
N THR A 249 -0.24 -29.93 2.57
CA THR A 249 -1.35 -30.06 1.61
C THR A 249 -2.62 -30.48 2.34
N LEU A 250 -3.61 -29.58 2.38
CA LEU A 250 -4.88 -29.79 3.09
C LEU A 250 -6.06 -30.06 2.15
N GLN A 251 -6.01 -29.53 0.92
CA GLN A 251 -6.96 -29.86 -0.16
C GLN A 251 -6.21 -30.40 -1.37
N ASN A 252 -6.73 -31.47 -1.99
CA ASN A 252 -6.16 -32.09 -3.19
C ASN A 252 -7.25 -32.85 -3.95
N SER A 253 -7.69 -32.31 -5.08
CA SER A 253 -8.77 -32.88 -5.91
C SER A 253 -8.56 -32.52 -7.39
N ASN A 254 -9.62 -32.58 -8.19
CA ASN A 254 -9.66 -32.22 -9.59
C ASN A 254 -10.99 -31.54 -9.94
N THR A 255 -10.98 -30.54 -10.84
CA THR A 255 -12.19 -29.81 -11.27
C THR A 255 -13.22 -30.69 -12.01
N ASN A 256 -12.88 -31.94 -12.37
CA ASN A 256 -13.84 -32.92 -12.88
C ASN A 256 -14.88 -33.36 -11.85
N GLN A 257 -14.68 -33.01 -10.57
CA GLN A 257 -15.64 -33.22 -9.50
C GLN A 257 -16.71 -32.12 -9.41
N LEU A 258 -16.65 -31.09 -10.25
CA LEU A 258 -17.68 -30.05 -10.31
C LEU A 258 -19.05 -30.66 -10.63
N ILE A 259 -20.03 -30.43 -9.75
CA ILE A 259 -21.42 -30.88 -9.93
C ILE A 259 -22.07 -30.07 -11.06
N PHE A 260 -21.98 -28.76 -10.95
CA PHE A 260 -22.44 -27.79 -11.94
C PHE A 260 -21.25 -27.25 -12.71
N ARG A 261 -21.17 -27.61 -13.98
CA ARG A 261 -20.13 -27.16 -14.91
C ARG A 261 -20.33 -25.69 -15.29
N VAL A 262 -19.23 -25.06 -15.71
CA VAL A 262 -19.15 -23.62 -16.07
C VAL A 262 -20.24 -23.17 -17.05
N ASP A 263 -20.50 -23.92 -18.11
CA ASP A 263 -21.56 -23.67 -19.09
C ASP A 263 -22.95 -23.64 -18.43
N TYR A 264 -23.24 -24.63 -17.60
CA TYR A 264 -24.50 -24.66 -16.83
C TYR A 264 -24.60 -23.49 -15.85
N LEU A 265 -23.52 -23.15 -15.14
CA LEU A 265 -23.49 -22.03 -14.20
C LEU A 265 -23.79 -20.69 -14.90
N ILE A 266 -23.18 -20.44 -16.07
CA ILE A 266 -23.43 -19.24 -16.87
C ILE A 266 -24.90 -19.18 -17.29
N SER A 267 -25.43 -20.26 -17.87
CA SER A 267 -26.83 -20.33 -18.28
C SER A 267 -27.78 -20.12 -17.10
N TYR A 268 -27.55 -20.79 -15.97
CA TYR A 268 -28.36 -20.67 -14.76
C TYR A 268 -28.35 -19.24 -14.22
N LEU A 269 -27.16 -18.63 -14.04
CA LEU A 269 -27.05 -17.26 -13.55
C LEU A 269 -27.69 -16.24 -14.49
N SER A 270 -27.62 -16.49 -15.81
CA SER A 270 -28.26 -15.63 -16.81
C SER A 270 -29.78 -15.51 -16.65
N GLN A 271 -30.42 -16.50 -15.98
CA GLN A 271 -31.84 -16.47 -15.62
C GLN A 271 -32.14 -15.52 -14.46
N PHE A 272 -31.12 -15.02 -13.74
CA PHE A 272 -31.28 -13.99 -12.68
C PHE A 272 -30.56 -12.66 -12.95
N VAL A 273 -29.44 -12.66 -13.67
CA VAL A 273 -28.65 -11.44 -13.91
C VAL A 273 -27.96 -11.47 -15.28
N THR A 274 -27.78 -10.30 -15.90
CA THR A 274 -26.87 -10.16 -17.05
C THR A 274 -25.43 -10.21 -16.54
N LEU A 275 -24.62 -11.12 -17.06
CA LEU A 275 -23.18 -11.13 -16.78
C LEU A 275 -22.46 -10.20 -17.76
N GLN A 276 -21.47 -9.47 -17.27
CA GLN A 276 -20.71 -8.47 -18.00
C GLN A 276 -19.23 -8.86 -18.05
N PRO A 277 -18.47 -8.38 -19.05
CA PRO A 277 -17.03 -8.53 -19.07
C PRO A 277 -16.40 -8.10 -17.73
N GLY A 278 -15.56 -8.96 -17.15
CA GLY A 278 -14.93 -8.78 -15.85
C GLY A 278 -15.70 -9.33 -14.65
N ASP A 279 -16.95 -9.76 -14.80
CA ASP A 279 -17.61 -10.51 -13.74
C ASP A 279 -16.90 -11.85 -13.50
N VAL A 280 -16.90 -12.29 -12.25
CA VAL A 280 -16.19 -13.49 -11.81
C VAL A 280 -17.16 -14.48 -11.19
N ILE A 281 -17.03 -15.75 -11.57
CA ILE A 281 -17.72 -16.89 -10.95
C ILE A 281 -16.66 -17.75 -10.24
N ALA A 282 -16.67 -17.75 -8.91
CA ALA A 282 -15.91 -18.68 -8.07
C ALA A 282 -16.72 -19.98 -7.95
N THR A 283 -16.16 -21.07 -8.48
CA THR A 283 -16.94 -22.27 -8.82
C THR A 283 -17.18 -23.23 -7.66
N GLY A 284 -16.68 -22.95 -6.46
CA GLY A 284 -16.75 -23.81 -5.29
C GLY A 284 -15.43 -24.53 -4.99
N THR A 285 -15.32 -24.99 -3.75
CA THR A 285 -14.10 -25.60 -3.18
C THR A 285 -14.14 -27.13 -3.17
N PRO A 286 -13.00 -27.82 -3.36
CA PRO A 286 -12.87 -29.26 -3.16
C PRO A 286 -12.87 -29.65 -1.66
N PRO A 287 -12.89 -30.95 -1.31
CA PRO A 287 -12.81 -31.41 0.08
C PRO A 287 -11.52 -30.97 0.78
N GLY A 288 -11.55 -31.02 2.10
CA GLY A 288 -10.39 -30.80 2.96
C GLY A 288 -10.35 -29.44 3.66
N VAL A 289 -11.42 -28.65 3.55
CA VAL A 289 -11.57 -27.37 4.26
C VAL A 289 -11.47 -27.56 5.77
N GLY A 290 -10.87 -26.59 6.46
CA GLY A 290 -10.45 -26.69 7.84
C GLY A 290 -11.54 -27.03 8.85
N CYS A 291 -12.76 -26.52 8.64
CA CYS A 291 -13.88 -26.71 9.56
C CYS A 291 -14.42 -28.16 9.61
N PHE A 292 -14.23 -28.95 8.56
CA PHE A 292 -14.71 -30.33 8.47
C PHE A 292 -13.62 -31.38 8.71
N ARG A 293 -12.38 -30.93 8.98
CA ARG A 293 -11.29 -31.83 9.38
C ARG A 293 -11.45 -32.30 10.83
N SER A 294 -10.87 -33.46 11.13
CA SER A 294 -10.72 -33.98 12.48
C SER A 294 -9.25 -34.29 12.78
N PRO A 295 -8.55 -33.48 13.61
CA PRO A 295 -9.02 -32.24 14.24
C PRO A 295 -9.25 -31.10 13.23
N GLN A 296 -10.04 -30.10 13.61
CA GLN A 296 -10.25 -28.88 12.81
C GLN A 296 -8.93 -28.12 12.64
N ARG A 297 -8.76 -27.47 11.48
CA ARG A 297 -7.59 -26.63 11.16
C ARG A 297 -8.04 -25.23 10.80
N TRP A 298 -7.62 -24.24 11.57
CA TRP A 298 -7.90 -22.83 11.29
C TRP A 298 -6.63 -22.11 10.84
N LEU A 299 -6.78 -21.10 9.99
CA LEU A 299 -5.72 -20.18 9.63
C LEU A 299 -5.40 -19.27 10.82
N VAL A 300 -4.11 -19.10 11.10
CA VAL A 300 -3.62 -18.20 12.15
C VAL A 300 -2.55 -17.25 11.58
N PRO A 301 -2.35 -16.06 12.18
CA PRO A 301 -1.26 -15.16 11.80
C PRO A 301 0.08 -15.89 11.74
N GLY A 302 0.81 -15.70 10.65
CA GLY A 302 2.07 -16.39 10.36
C GLY A 302 1.94 -17.59 9.41
N ASP A 303 0.72 -18.12 9.19
CA ASP A 303 0.50 -19.13 8.15
C ASP A 303 0.71 -18.53 6.74
N VAL A 304 1.15 -19.35 5.79
CA VAL A 304 1.19 -19.00 4.36
C VAL A 304 0.29 -19.96 3.59
N VAL A 305 -0.67 -19.42 2.84
CA VAL A 305 -1.61 -20.25 2.05
C VAL A 305 -1.20 -20.24 0.59
N GLU A 306 -1.11 -21.43 0.00
CA GLU A 306 -0.78 -21.65 -1.41
C GLU A 306 -1.94 -22.39 -2.09
N CYS A 307 -2.64 -21.69 -2.97
CA CYS A 307 -3.73 -22.21 -3.79
C CYS A 307 -3.20 -22.46 -5.21
N GLU A 308 -3.20 -23.70 -5.67
CA GLU A 308 -2.65 -24.11 -6.97
C GLU A 308 -3.73 -24.76 -7.83
N ILE A 309 -3.77 -24.36 -9.10
CA ILE A 309 -4.52 -25.05 -10.16
C ILE A 309 -3.57 -25.29 -11.33
N GLU A 310 -3.53 -26.54 -11.80
CA GLU A 310 -2.71 -26.94 -12.95
C GLU A 310 -3.03 -26.08 -14.18
N GLY A 311 -1.99 -25.69 -14.92
CA GLY A 311 -2.13 -24.81 -16.09
C GLY A 311 -2.34 -23.34 -15.75
N ILE A 312 -2.81 -22.98 -14.55
CA ILE A 312 -2.97 -21.57 -14.14
C ILE A 312 -1.76 -21.10 -13.35
N GLY A 313 -1.39 -21.81 -12.27
CA GLY A 313 -0.27 -21.45 -11.39
C GLY A 313 -0.65 -21.48 -9.91
N THR A 314 0.23 -20.93 -9.07
CA THR A 314 0.07 -20.95 -7.61
C THR A 314 -0.08 -19.53 -7.07
N LEU A 315 -1.20 -19.29 -6.39
CA LEU A 315 -1.50 -18.08 -5.65
C LEU A 315 -1.02 -18.25 -4.21
N VAL A 316 -0.17 -17.34 -3.74
CA VAL A 316 0.46 -17.42 -2.40
C VAL A 316 0.13 -16.17 -1.60
N ASN A 317 -0.42 -16.32 -0.41
CA ASN A 317 -0.80 -15.20 0.46
C ASN A 317 -0.46 -15.49 1.93
N PRO A 318 0.20 -14.55 2.64
CA PRO A 318 0.45 -14.68 4.08
C PRO A 318 -0.79 -14.32 4.90
N VAL A 319 -1.04 -15.07 5.97
CA VAL A 319 -2.03 -14.73 7.00
C VAL A 319 -1.37 -13.82 8.03
N VAL A 320 -2.01 -12.69 8.35
CA VAL A 320 -1.45 -11.67 9.25
C VAL A 320 -2.36 -11.37 10.42
N GLU A 321 -1.80 -10.71 11.42
CA GLU A 321 -2.54 -10.12 12.53
C GLU A 321 -3.65 -9.16 12.03
N PRO A 322 -4.73 -8.95 12.81
CA PRO A 322 -5.81 -8.07 12.41
C PRO A 322 -5.31 -6.68 12.01
N ILE A 323 -5.70 -6.24 10.81
CA ILE A 323 -5.34 -4.92 10.29
C ILE A 323 -6.20 -3.82 10.95
N TYR A 324 -7.37 -4.18 11.49
CA TYR A 324 -8.31 -3.28 12.14
C TYR A 324 -8.49 -3.64 13.63
N LYS A 325 -8.27 -2.67 14.55
CA LYS A 325 -8.47 -2.85 16.00
C LYS A 325 -9.75 -2.15 16.49
N PRO A 326 -10.66 -2.84 17.22
CA PRO A 326 -11.86 -2.22 17.79
C PRO A 326 -11.48 -1.12 18.78
N GLY A 327 -12.12 0.05 18.69
CA GLY A 327 -11.84 1.20 19.56
C GLY A 327 -10.80 2.19 19.02
N CYS A 328 -10.18 1.91 17.88
CA CYS A 328 -9.47 2.92 17.10
C CYS A 328 -10.48 3.66 16.19
N SER A 329 -10.77 4.92 16.50
CA SER A 329 -11.56 5.80 15.63
C SER A 329 -10.75 6.11 14.36
N GLY A 330 -10.98 5.32 13.31
CA GLY A 330 -10.41 5.55 11.99
C GLY A 330 -10.82 4.45 11.03
N ILE A 331 -12.01 4.58 10.44
CA ILE A 331 -12.40 3.78 9.28
C ILE A 331 -11.63 4.30 8.07
N PRO A 332 -10.89 3.47 7.32
CA PRO A 332 -10.52 3.75 5.95
C PRO A 332 -11.62 3.29 5.01
N ARG A 333 -12.00 4.17 4.08
CA ARG A 333 -12.71 3.85 2.82
C ARG A 333 -12.24 4.89 1.81
N HIS A 334 -11.93 4.61 0.57
CA HIS A 334 -11.60 3.42 -0.21
C HIS A 334 -11.23 4.00 -1.58
N LEU A 335 -10.35 3.36 -2.35
CA LEU A 335 -10.21 3.51 -3.81
C LEU A 335 -9.85 4.92 -4.34
N ALA A 336 -8.58 5.14 -4.68
CA ALA A 336 -8.18 5.84 -5.91
C ALA A 336 -6.66 5.76 -6.09
N SER A 337 -6.22 4.97 -7.07
CA SER A 337 -5.18 5.38 -8.02
C SER A 337 -4.14 6.39 -7.52
N SER A 338 -3.14 5.92 -6.78
CA SER A 338 -1.75 6.40 -6.79
C SER A 338 -1.01 5.78 -5.59
N SER A 339 0.23 5.36 -5.81
CA SER A 339 1.22 4.97 -4.80
C SER A 339 0.90 3.78 -3.87
N SER A 340 0.96 2.54 -4.39
CA SER A 340 1.11 1.33 -3.55
C SER A 340 2.52 0.71 -3.59
N SER A 341 3.54 1.43 -4.09
CA SER A 341 4.95 1.10 -3.80
C SER A 341 5.42 1.63 -2.43
N GLN A 342 4.57 2.37 -1.71
CA GLN A 342 4.92 3.07 -0.48
C GLN A 342 4.55 2.35 0.84
N SER A 343 3.89 1.18 0.79
CA SER A 343 3.53 0.48 2.05
C SER A 343 4.53 -0.61 2.48
N LYS A 344 5.47 -1.00 1.60
CA LYS A 344 6.67 -1.79 1.99
C LYS A 344 7.92 -0.93 2.19
N ARG A 345 7.95 0.25 1.58
CA ARG A 345 9.02 1.24 1.65
C ARG A 345 8.47 2.40 2.47
N GLY A 346 8.91 2.58 3.71
CA GLY A 346 8.35 3.58 4.63
C GLY A 346 8.15 4.97 3.99
N LYS A 347 7.33 5.84 4.60
CA LYS A 347 6.80 7.05 3.95
C LYS A 347 7.84 8.01 3.34
N VAL A 348 9.09 7.93 3.80
CA VAL A 348 10.23 8.72 3.33
C VAL A 348 11.36 7.82 2.81
N HIS A 349 11.01 6.68 2.21
CA HIS A 349 11.98 5.71 1.73
C HIS A 349 12.96 6.31 0.73
N GLY A 350 14.25 6.01 0.95
CA GLY A 350 15.31 6.45 0.07
C GLY A 350 15.73 7.91 0.28
N LYS A 351 15.05 8.67 1.15
CA LYS A 351 15.23 10.12 1.24
C LYS A 351 16.43 10.51 2.11
N ASN A 352 17.11 11.57 1.69
CA ASN A 352 18.19 12.20 2.45
C ASN A 352 17.64 13.38 3.25
N CYS A 353 17.77 13.30 4.56
CA CYS A 353 17.11 14.18 5.52
C CYS A 353 18.10 14.96 6.35
N ILE A 354 17.75 16.20 6.68
CA ILE A 354 18.42 16.97 7.71
C ILE A 354 17.41 17.39 8.78
N VAL A 355 17.75 17.14 10.04
CA VAL A 355 16.94 17.53 11.21
C VAL A 355 17.77 18.38 12.15
N THR A 356 17.39 19.67 12.32
CA THR A 356 18.07 20.56 13.28
C THR A 356 17.46 20.46 14.67
N GLY A 357 18.27 20.66 15.72
CA GLY A 357 17.84 20.47 17.11
C GLY A 357 17.57 19.01 17.44
N ALA A 358 18.32 18.10 16.81
CA ALA A 358 18.03 16.67 16.79
C ALA A 358 18.90 15.83 17.73
N ASN A 359 19.76 16.46 18.53
CA ASN A 359 20.56 15.72 19.51
C ASN A 359 19.69 15.13 20.63
N ARG A 360 18.54 15.76 20.95
CA ARG A 360 17.61 15.32 22.00
C ARG A 360 16.16 15.74 21.73
N GLY A 361 15.25 15.25 22.58
CA GLY A 361 13.86 15.70 22.62
C GLY A 361 13.10 15.44 21.33
N LEU A 362 12.40 16.47 20.83
CA LEU A 362 11.53 16.35 19.66
C LEU A 362 12.30 16.06 18.37
N GLY A 363 13.42 16.75 18.13
CA GLY A 363 14.22 16.53 16.91
C GLY A 363 14.80 15.12 16.84
N TYR A 364 15.26 14.58 17.97
CA TYR A 364 15.72 13.18 18.07
C TYR A 364 14.61 12.19 17.69
N GLY A 365 13.40 12.38 18.24
CA GLY A 365 12.27 11.52 17.93
C GLY A 365 11.82 11.61 16.47
N ILE A 366 11.90 12.79 15.86
CA ILE A 366 11.66 12.98 14.42
C ILE A 366 12.72 12.23 13.61
N ALA A 367 14.01 12.35 13.96
CA ALA A 367 15.10 11.67 13.27
C ALA A 367 14.96 10.13 13.35
N LEU A 368 14.59 9.60 14.52
CA LEU A 368 14.25 8.19 14.69
C LEU A 368 13.12 7.77 13.76
N ARG A 369 12.01 8.52 13.76
CA ARG A 369 10.84 8.18 12.96
C ARG A 369 11.11 8.26 11.45
N LEU A 370 11.88 9.25 10.98
CA LEU A 370 12.27 9.34 9.58
C LEU A 370 13.08 8.11 9.13
N GLY A 371 14.00 7.61 9.96
CA GLY A 371 14.73 6.37 9.65
C GLY A 371 13.85 5.13 9.70
N MET A 372 12.95 5.01 10.68
CA MET A 372 11.94 3.92 10.72
C MET A 372 11.05 3.92 9.48
N GLU A 373 10.81 5.10 8.90
CA GLU A 373 10.01 5.32 7.69
C GLU A 373 10.89 5.31 6.43
N GLY A 374 12.07 4.71 6.50
CA GLY A 374 12.87 4.28 5.35
C GLY A 374 13.87 5.31 4.80
N ALA A 375 14.11 6.44 5.47
CA ALA A 375 15.12 7.40 5.03
C ALA A 375 16.49 6.73 4.85
N SER A 376 17.20 7.03 3.76
CA SER A 376 18.54 6.49 3.50
C SER A 376 19.58 7.13 4.41
N LEU A 377 19.50 8.45 4.55
CA LEU A 377 20.42 9.27 5.35
C LEU A 377 19.63 10.24 6.21
N VAL A 378 19.93 10.31 7.50
CA VAL A 378 19.40 11.32 8.42
C VAL A 378 20.57 12.00 9.14
N ALA A 379 20.82 13.26 8.80
CA ALA A 379 21.76 14.10 9.52
C ALA A 379 21.07 14.76 10.72
N ILE A 380 21.52 14.41 11.92
CA ILE A 380 21.14 15.12 13.15
C ILE A 380 22.09 16.30 13.34
N VAL A 381 21.52 17.49 13.39
CA VAL A 381 22.27 18.75 13.44
C VAL A 381 21.96 19.47 14.72
N ASP A 382 22.98 19.83 15.48
CA ASP A 382 22.82 20.54 16.75
C ASP A 382 24.03 21.45 17.02
N ILE A 383 23.85 22.45 17.88
CA ILE A 383 24.98 23.29 18.32
C ILE A 383 25.80 22.58 19.41
N ASP A 384 25.16 21.68 20.15
CA ASP A 384 25.77 20.92 21.23
C ASP A 384 26.30 19.58 20.69
N ALA A 385 27.62 19.41 20.73
CA ALA A 385 28.28 18.16 20.37
C ALA A 385 28.17 17.09 21.47
N THR A 386 27.82 17.49 22.69
CA THR A 386 27.72 16.59 23.85
C THR A 386 26.60 15.59 23.61
N GLU A 387 26.88 14.30 23.76
CA GLU A 387 25.95 13.18 23.48
C GLU A 387 25.61 12.95 21.99
N MET A 388 26.17 13.72 21.05
CA MET A 388 25.84 13.57 19.62
C MET A 388 26.25 12.19 19.09
N ASP A 389 27.45 11.72 19.45
CA ASP A 389 27.91 10.38 19.07
C ASP A 389 27.03 9.27 19.69
N GLU A 390 26.62 9.43 20.95
CA GLU A 390 25.72 8.49 21.63
C GLU A 390 24.33 8.47 20.98
N ALA A 391 23.81 9.64 20.57
CA ALA A 391 22.56 9.77 19.86
C ALA A 391 22.62 9.08 18.49
N VAL A 392 23.68 9.31 17.70
CA VAL A 392 23.89 8.64 16.41
C VAL A 392 24.00 7.12 16.58
N GLN A 393 24.78 6.66 17.56
CA GLN A 393 24.93 5.23 17.84
C GLN A 393 23.60 4.59 18.25
N SER A 394 22.83 5.27 19.10
CA SER A 394 21.52 4.80 19.56
C SER A 394 20.52 4.70 18.41
N LEU A 395 20.44 5.73 17.55
CA LEU A 395 19.58 5.75 16.37
C LEU A 395 19.98 4.65 15.38
N SER A 396 21.28 4.50 15.10
CA SER A 396 21.80 3.47 14.19
C SER A 396 21.52 2.05 14.71
N LYS A 397 21.56 1.85 16.03
CA LYS A 397 21.19 0.57 16.65
C LYS A 397 19.70 0.27 16.52
N LEU A 398 18.85 1.28 16.68
CA LEU A 398 17.39 1.14 16.59
C LEU A 398 16.91 0.94 15.15
N VAL A 399 17.55 1.60 14.18
CA VAL A 399 17.20 1.51 12.76
C VAL A 399 18.46 1.30 11.92
N PRO A 400 18.98 0.07 11.84
CA PRO A 400 20.25 -0.24 11.14
C PRO A 400 20.20 0.01 9.62
N THR A 401 19.00 0.13 9.05
CA THR A 401 18.79 0.38 7.63
C THR A 401 18.95 1.84 7.24
N CYS A 402 19.04 2.77 8.20
CA CYS A 402 19.21 4.20 7.97
C CYS A 402 20.63 4.62 8.37
N GLN A 403 21.30 5.38 7.51
CA GLN A 403 22.58 6.01 7.85
C GLN A 403 22.31 7.26 8.68
N TYR A 404 22.71 7.25 9.96
CA TYR A 404 22.68 8.44 10.80
C TYR A 404 24.05 9.11 10.84
N VAL A 405 24.08 10.43 10.74
CA VAL A 405 25.31 11.23 10.87
C VAL A 405 25.07 12.42 11.80
N GLY A 406 26.03 12.69 12.68
CA GLY A 406 26.02 13.85 13.57
C GLY A 406 26.76 15.03 12.96
N LYS A 407 26.20 16.24 13.04
CA LYS A 407 26.86 17.48 12.62
C LYS A 407 26.68 18.59 13.64
N VAL A 408 27.81 19.14 14.09
CA VAL A 408 27.84 20.33 14.94
C VAL A 408 27.68 21.55 14.04
N CYS A 409 26.62 22.33 14.25
CA CYS A 409 26.37 23.53 13.46
C CYS A 409 25.55 24.54 14.26
N ASN A 410 26.06 25.77 14.35
CA ASN A 410 25.26 26.90 14.83
C ASN A 410 24.36 27.40 13.70
N VAL A 411 23.06 27.11 13.79
CA VAL A 411 22.07 27.53 12.77
C VAL A 411 21.96 29.05 12.59
N THR A 412 22.44 29.83 13.56
CA THR A 412 22.49 31.30 13.44
C THR A 412 23.66 31.81 12.59
N ASN A 413 24.59 30.94 12.21
CA ASN A 413 25.72 31.25 11.32
C ASN A 413 25.47 30.64 9.93
N ILE A 414 25.15 31.48 8.94
CA ILE A 414 24.85 31.03 7.58
C ILE A 414 26.01 30.29 6.91
N ASN A 415 27.26 30.59 7.26
CA ASN A 415 28.41 29.93 6.64
C ASN A 415 28.55 28.50 7.16
N GLU A 416 28.33 28.28 8.46
CA GLU A 416 28.28 26.94 9.05
C GLU A 416 27.12 26.12 8.48
N VAL A 417 25.93 26.73 8.32
CA VAL A 417 24.77 26.06 7.71
C VAL A 417 25.07 25.64 6.26
N LYS A 418 25.67 26.53 5.46
CA LYS A 418 26.09 26.23 4.08
C LYS A 418 27.07 25.08 4.01
N GLN A 419 28.10 25.12 4.86
CA GLN A 419 29.11 24.08 4.91
C GLN A 419 28.49 22.74 5.35
N THR A 420 27.66 22.74 6.39
CA THR A 420 27.01 21.53 6.91
C THR A 420 26.09 20.90 5.87
N TRP A 421 25.26 21.68 5.15
CA TRP A 421 24.35 21.11 4.14
C TRP A 421 25.13 20.53 2.98
N LYS A 422 26.20 21.22 2.55
CA LYS A 422 27.08 20.72 1.52
C LYS A 422 27.68 19.36 1.91
N GLU A 423 28.20 19.24 3.14
CA GLU A 423 28.76 17.97 3.62
C GLU A 423 27.71 16.85 3.69
N VAL A 424 26.48 17.14 4.14
CA VAL A 424 25.39 16.14 4.16
C VAL A 424 25.03 15.69 2.74
N VAL A 425 24.94 16.64 1.79
CA VAL A 425 24.69 16.33 0.38
C VAL A 425 25.82 15.49 -0.20
N GLU A 426 27.08 15.81 0.09
CA GLU A 426 28.24 15.02 -0.38
C GLU A 426 28.29 13.61 0.22
N MET A 427 27.74 13.39 1.41
CA MET A 427 27.61 12.06 2.03
C MET A 427 26.42 11.25 1.50
N SER A 428 25.43 11.89 0.89
CA SER A 428 24.30 11.18 0.29
C SER A 428 24.75 10.40 -0.95
N HIS A 429 24.25 9.17 -1.10
CA HIS A 429 24.60 8.26 -2.20
C HIS A 429 24.29 8.82 -3.61
N ASP A 430 23.38 9.78 -3.71
CA ASP A 430 22.86 10.37 -4.94
C ASP A 430 23.11 11.88 -5.04
N GLY A 431 23.79 12.49 -4.07
CA GLY A 431 24.08 13.92 -4.06
C GLY A 431 22.84 14.80 -3.86
N ARG A 432 21.78 14.29 -3.21
CA ARG A 432 20.48 14.97 -3.05
C ARG A 432 20.22 15.42 -1.62
N LEU A 433 19.37 16.44 -1.49
CA LEU A 433 18.75 16.84 -0.23
C LEU A 433 17.24 16.89 -0.41
N ASP A 434 16.54 15.94 0.21
CA ASP A 434 15.11 15.75 -0.01
C ASP A 434 14.24 16.37 1.07
N ILE A 435 14.67 16.26 2.32
CA ILE A 435 13.87 16.64 3.50
C ILE A 435 14.70 17.55 4.40
N LEU A 436 14.10 18.66 4.82
CA LEU A 436 14.62 19.55 5.84
C LEU A 436 13.58 19.73 6.95
N VAL A 437 13.89 19.26 8.16
CA VAL A 437 13.10 19.54 9.37
C VAL A 437 13.88 20.47 10.29
N GLN A 438 13.25 21.57 10.69
CA GLN A 438 13.91 22.61 11.49
C GLN A 438 13.31 22.69 12.90
N ALA A 439 13.97 22.10 13.90
CA ALA A 439 13.48 21.97 15.26
C ALA A 439 14.44 22.55 16.35
N ALA A 440 15.46 23.31 15.97
CA ALA A 440 16.45 23.92 16.87
C ALA A 440 15.95 25.10 17.73
N GLY A 441 14.64 25.28 17.89
CA GLY A 441 14.09 26.47 18.52
C GLY A 441 14.29 26.53 20.04
N ILE A 442 14.55 27.72 20.58
CA ILE A 442 14.69 28.01 22.01
C ILE A 442 13.49 28.83 22.53
N VAL A 443 13.25 28.76 23.84
CA VAL A 443 12.12 29.46 24.49
C VAL A 443 12.50 30.87 24.96
N GLY A 444 13.74 31.07 25.42
CA GLY A 444 14.16 32.32 26.10
C GLY A 444 13.59 32.43 27.51
N LYS A 445 13.65 33.64 28.08
CA LYS A 445 13.06 33.94 29.39
C LYS A 445 11.53 34.00 29.28
N THR A 446 10.82 33.44 30.26
CA THR A 446 9.34 33.35 30.27
C THR A 446 8.73 34.01 31.50
N ASN A 447 7.42 34.25 31.46
CA ASN A 447 6.63 34.92 32.49
C ASN A 447 7.06 36.39 32.73
N ILE A 448 7.47 37.07 31.66
CA ILE A 448 7.93 38.47 31.69
C ILE A 448 6.95 39.34 30.88
N LYS A 449 6.57 40.51 31.42
CA LYS A 449 5.74 41.49 30.72
C LYS A 449 6.55 42.26 29.68
N CYS A 450 5.89 42.80 28.67
CA CYS A 450 6.54 43.40 27.51
C CYS A 450 7.59 44.46 27.86
N GLU A 451 7.29 45.33 28.82
CA GLU A 451 8.17 46.41 29.29
C GLU A 451 9.46 45.92 29.98
N ASP A 452 9.45 44.69 30.49
CA ASP A 452 10.55 44.07 31.24
C ASP A 452 11.32 43.03 30.41
N VAL A 453 10.95 42.82 29.14
CA VAL A 453 11.64 41.88 28.26
C VAL A 453 13.02 42.44 27.90
N ASP A 454 14.04 41.70 28.31
CA ASP A 454 15.45 41.90 27.95
C ASP A 454 15.63 41.85 26.42
N VAL A 455 16.19 42.92 25.84
CA VAL A 455 16.32 43.07 24.39
C VAL A 455 17.24 41.98 23.83
N GLU A 456 18.31 41.67 24.55
CA GLU A 456 19.28 40.65 24.19
C GLU A 456 18.65 39.24 24.17
N ASP A 457 17.80 38.90 25.14
CA ASP A 457 17.02 37.66 25.13
C ASP A 457 16.05 37.61 23.94
N PHE A 458 15.33 38.71 23.68
CA PHE A 458 14.43 38.81 22.54
C PHE A 458 15.16 38.59 21.21
N GLU A 459 16.29 39.29 21.01
CA GLU A 459 17.13 39.16 19.82
C GLU A 459 17.72 37.74 19.69
N ALA A 460 18.19 37.13 20.78
CA ALA A 460 18.70 35.77 20.77
C ALA A 460 17.63 34.75 20.34
N VAL A 461 16.42 34.86 20.89
CA VAL A 461 15.29 34.00 20.51
C VAL A 461 14.90 34.20 19.05
N MET A 462 14.83 35.44 18.56
CA MET A 462 14.55 35.73 17.16
C MET A 462 15.64 35.19 16.23
N LYS A 463 16.91 35.35 16.62
CA LYS A 463 18.07 34.89 15.86
C LYS A 463 18.08 33.37 15.70
N VAL A 464 17.77 32.63 16.76
CA VAL A 464 17.70 31.16 16.68
C VAL A 464 16.42 30.70 15.97
N ASN A 465 15.24 31.15 16.43
CA ASN A 465 13.96 30.60 15.99
C ASN A 465 13.54 31.03 14.59
N LEU A 466 13.83 32.27 14.19
CA LEU A 466 13.45 32.80 12.89
C LEU A 466 14.64 32.80 11.93
N GLN A 467 15.74 33.46 12.31
CA GLN A 467 16.88 33.61 11.41
C GLN A 467 17.56 32.27 11.13
N GLY A 468 17.66 31.36 12.12
CA GLY A 468 18.14 30.00 11.90
C GLY A 468 17.30 29.21 10.88
N ILE A 469 15.97 29.29 10.98
CA ILE A 469 15.04 28.67 10.02
C ILE A 469 15.19 29.27 8.62
N PHE A 470 15.34 30.59 8.55
CA PHE A 470 15.63 31.28 7.29
C PHE A 470 16.94 30.79 6.65
N HIS A 471 18.01 30.65 7.44
CA HIS A 471 19.30 30.16 6.94
C HIS A 471 19.21 28.73 6.38
N GLY A 472 18.52 27.84 7.09
CA GLY A 472 18.32 26.46 6.63
C GLY A 472 17.53 26.41 5.32
N CYS A 473 16.41 27.13 5.22
CA CYS A 473 15.63 27.24 3.99
C CYS A 473 16.48 27.82 2.83
N LYS A 474 17.13 28.97 3.05
CA LYS A 474 17.96 29.64 2.05
C LYS A 474 19.06 28.74 1.49
N THR A 475 19.59 27.84 2.31
CA THR A 475 20.66 26.91 1.94
C THR A 475 20.13 25.65 1.28
N ALA A 476 18.99 25.11 1.71
CA ALA A 476 18.40 23.89 1.15
C ALA A 476 17.73 24.09 -0.21
N LEU A 477 17.03 25.22 -0.40
CA LEU A 477 16.21 25.47 -1.58
C LEU A 477 16.97 25.35 -2.91
N PRO A 478 18.23 25.81 -3.05
CA PRO A 478 19.01 25.59 -4.27
C PRO A 478 19.25 24.11 -4.62
N TYR A 479 19.43 23.23 -3.63
CA TYR A 479 19.55 21.78 -3.87
C TYR A 479 18.20 21.20 -4.29
N MET A 480 17.14 21.48 -3.52
CA MET A 480 15.78 21.00 -3.78
C MET A 480 15.24 21.45 -5.14
N SER A 481 15.58 22.68 -5.57
CA SER A 481 15.15 23.23 -6.87
C SER A 481 15.80 22.52 -8.04
N LYS A 482 17.10 22.16 -7.93
CA LYS A 482 17.81 21.40 -8.98
C LYS A 482 17.20 20.03 -9.22
N GLN A 483 16.59 19.44 -8.20
CA GLN A 483 16.00 18.11 -8.25
C GLN A 483 14.47 18.10 -8.37
N SER A 484 13.85 19.28 -8.50
CA SER A 484 12.38 19.48 -8.56
C SER A 484 11.59 18.73 -7.48
N TYR A 485 12.19 18.57 -6.30
CA TYR A 485 11.60 17.86 -5.17
C TYR A 485 12.20 18.37 -3.87
N GLY A 486 11.35 18.67 -2.90
CA GLY A 486 11.78 19.02 -1.55
C GLY A 486 10.63 19.06 -0.57
N ARG A 487 10.90 18.75 0.69
CA ARG A 487 9.94 18.86 1.78
C ARG A 487 10.58 19.59 2.94
N ILE A 488 10.03 20.75 3.29
CA ILE A 488 10.52 21.59 4.38
C ILE A 488 9.45 21.63 5.47
N VAL A 489 9.85 21.28 6.69
CA VAL A 489 9.00 21.33 7.89
C VAL A 489 9.62 22.25 8.92
N ASN A 490 8.95 23.35 9.20
CA ASN A 490 9.37 24.34 10.19
C ASN A 490 8.60 24.13 11.49
N ILE A 491 9.27 23.76 12.58
CA ILE A 491 8.61 23.58 13.88
C ILE A 491 8.30 24.96 14.48
N ALA A 492 7.04 25.35 14.38
CA ALA A 492 6.47 26.54 15.00
C ALA A 492 6.05 26.24 16.45
N SER A 493 4.91 26.76 16.90
CA SER A 493 4.29 26.48 18.19
C SER A 493 2.87 27.03 18.21
N ILE A 494 1.98 26.46 19.03
CA ILE A 494 0.70 27.08 19.36
C ILE A 494 0.87 28.52 19.89
N ALA A 495 2.00 28.83 20.56
CA ALA A 495 2.32 30.17 21.01
C ALA A 495 2.41 31.19 19.86
N GLY A 496 2.82 30.75 18.66
CA GLY A 496 2.87 31.59 17.47
C GLY A 496 1.50 31.87 16.86
N LYS A 497 0.48 31.07 17.19
CA LYS A 497 -0.91 31.30 16.82
C LYS A 497 -1.64 32.14 17.86
N GLU A 498 -1.44 31.86 19.15
CA GLU A 498 -2.25 32.49 20.20
C GLU A 498 -1.63 33.74 20.83
N GLY A 499 -0.30 33.90 20.77
CA GLY A 499 0.39 34.94 21.52
C GLY A 499 0.32 34.70 23.02
N ASN A 500 1.08 33.72 23.53
CA ASN A 500 1.04 33.38 24.96
C ASN A 500 1.56 34.54 25.82
N ALA A 501 0.74 35.00 26.78
CA ALA A 501 1.15 35.99 27.76
C ALA A 501 2.40 35.54 28.54
N GLY A 502 3.32 36.48 28.77
CA GLY A 502 4.60 36.19 29.43
C GLY A 502 5.67 35.56 28.53
N MET A 503 5.38 35.30 27.25
CA MET A 503 6.30 34.65 26.30
C MET A 503 6.47 35.49 25.02
N LEU A 504 6.73 36.79 25.16
CA LEU A 504 6.75 37.74 24.03
C LEU A 504 7.74 37.32 22.94
N ALA A 505 9.01 37.10 23.30
CA ALA A 505 10.06 36.73 22.35
C ALA A 505 9.71 35.42 21.62
N TYR A 506 9.34 34.39 22.38
CA TYR A 506 8.99 33.08 21.83
C TYR A 506 7.77 33.15 20.89
N SER A 507 6.66 33.74 21.36
CA SER A 507 5.42 33.82 20.58
C SER A 507 5.61 34.60 19.29
N SER A 508 6.26 35.76 19.36
CA SER A 508 6.60 36.58 18.19
C SER A 508 7.48 35.82 17.20
N SER A 509 8.51 35.13 17.69
CA SER A 509 9.40 34.35 16.82
C SER A 509 8.66 33.22 16.10
N LYS A 510 7.77 32.49 16.80
CA LYS A 510 7.02 31.37 16.22
C LYS A 510 5.91 31.85 15.28
N ALA A 511 5.31 33.01 15.53
CA ALA A 511 4.41 33.68 14.58
C ALA A 511 5.15 34.06 13.29
N ALA A 512 6.35 34.61 13.42
CA ALA A 512 7.20 34.96 12.28
C ALA A 512 7.61 33.72 11.46
N VAL A 513 7.88 32.59 12.11
CA VAL A 513 8.13 31.30 11.41
C VAL A 513 6.93 30.87 10.56
N ILE A 514 5.70 31.04 11.07
CA ILE A 514 4.47 30.76 10.29
C ILE A 514 4.38 31.70 9.08
N GLY A 515 4.68 32.99 9.27
CA GLY A 515 4.72 33.98 8.18
C GLY A 515 5.76 33.65 7.11
N LEU A 516 7.00 33.36 7.50
CA LEU A 516 8.08 32.95 6.62
C LEU A 516 7.71 31.70 5.82
N THR A 517 7.11 30.70 6.49
CA THR A 517 6.67 29.45 5.86
C THR A 517 5.61 29.69 4.80
N LYS A 518 4.62 30.54 5.09
CA LYS A 518 3.58 30.94 4.13
C LYS A 518 4.19 31.57 2.88
N THR A 519 5.24 32.38 3.03
CA THR A 519 5.89 33.05 1.89
C THR A 519 6.65 32.05 1.03
N ILE A 520 7.58 31.30 1.63
CA ILE A 520 8.38 30.29 0.91
C ILE A 520 7.48 29.24 0.25
N GLY A 521 6.47 28.75 0.96
CA GLY A 521 5.55 27.76 0.39
C GLY A 521 4.83 28.25 -0.88
N LYS A 522 4.49 29.54 -0.96
CA LYS A 522 3.87 30.14 -2.16
C LYS A 522 4.88 30.36 -3.29
N GLU A 523 6.09 30.80 -2.97
CA GLU A 523 7.16 31.03 -3.97
C GLU A 523 7.52 29.75 -4.74
N TYR A 524 7.45 28.59 -4.07
CA TYR A 524 7.88 27.30 -4.62
C TYR A 524 6.71 26.35 -4.97
N ALA A 525 5.45 26.81 -4.92
CA ALA A 525 4.26 25.96 -5.05
C ALA A 525 4.19 25.13 -6.36
N THR A 526 4.81 25.61 -7.44
CA THR A 526 4.84 24.93 -8.75
C THR A 526 6.13 24.14 -9.01
N SER A 527 7.05 24.09 -8.04
CA SER A 527 8.41 23.55 -8.23
C SER A 527 8.61 22.12 -7.71
N GLY A 528 7.54 21.46 -7.24
CA GLY A 528 7.61 20.15 -6.58
C GLY A 528 8.11 20.20 -5.13
N ILE A 529 8.35 21.40 -4.60
CA ILE A 529 8.81 21.66 -3.23
C ILE A 529 7.64 22.15 -2.37
N THR A 530 7.46 21.55 -1.20
CA THR A 530 6.51 22.06 -0.20
C THR A 530 7.24 22.58 1.03
N CYS A 531 6.71 23.65 1.62
CA CYS A 531 7.23 24.24 2.86
C CYS A 531 6.06 24.49 3.81
N ASN A 532 6.00 23.75 4.91
CA ASN A 532 4.90 23.80 5.87
C ASN A 532 5.41 23.97 7.30
N ALA A 533 4.56 24.56 8.14
CA ALA A 533 4.83 24.74 9.56
C ALA A 533 4.01 23.75 10.38
N LEU A 534 4.54 23.35 11.52
CA LEU A 534 3.82 22.56 12.53
C LEU A 534 3.73 23.37 13.82
N ALA A 535 2.54 23.51 14.39
CA ALA A 535 2.29 24.21 15.66
C ALA A 535 1.86 23.21 16.76
N PRO A 536 2.82 22.60 17.49
CA PRO A 536 2.50 21.77 18.64
C PRO A 536 2.01 22.61 19.83
N ALA A 537 1.10 22.03 20.62
CA ALA A 537 0.95 22.40 22.03
C ALA A 537 2.07 21.78 22.87
N VAL A 538 1.89 21.67 24.18
CA VAL A 538 2.92 21.11 25.07
C VAL A 538 3.13 19.63 24.75
N VAL A 539 4.37 19.28 24.40
CA VAL A 539 4.80 17.91 24.07
C VAL A 539 5.58 17.36 25.26
N LYS A 540 5.27 16.12 25.67
CA LYS A 540 5.97 15.42 26.72
C LYS A 540 7.39 15.07 26.25
N THR A 541 8.34 15.91 26.63
CA THR A 541 9.78 15.72 26.42
C THR A 541 10.45 15.56 27.78
N LYS A 542 11.71 15.09 27.81
CA LYS A 542 12.51 15.01 29.05
C LYS A 542 12.53 16.32 29.84
N MET A 543 12.44 17.47 29.16
CA MET A 543 12.36 18.79 29.80
C MET A 543 11.04 19.01 30.54
N VAL A 544 9.91 18.56 29.97
CA VAL A 544 8.57 18.69 30.60
C VAL A 544 8.42 17.70 31.77
N GLU A 545 9.10 16.57 31.73
CA GLU A 545 9.11 15.59 32.83
C GLU A 545 9.79 16.14 34.10
N MET A 546 10.63 17.18 33.97
CA MET A 546 11.28 17.87 35.10
C MET A 546 10.47 19.06 35.62
N VAL A 547 9.31 19.37 35.01
CA VAL A 547 8.44 20.48 35.42
C VAL A 547 7.50 19.99 36.53
N PRO A 548 7.23 20.80 37.59
CA PRO A 548 6.28 20.44 38.63
C PRO A 548 4.90 20.05 38.08
N GLU A 549 4.28 19.01 38.65
CA GLU A 549 3.00 18.46 38.17
C GLU A 549 1.89 19.51 38.09
N GLU A 550 1.86 20.46 39.02
CA GLU A 550 0.89 21.56 39.03
C GLU A 550 1.02 22.46 37.78
N GLN A 551 2.25 22.72 37.35
CA GLN A 551 2.54 23.53 36.17
C GLN A 551 2.27 22.74 34.89
N VAL A 552 2.55 21.43 34.87
CA VAL A 552 2.14 20.54 33.76
C VAL A 552 0.61 20.51 33.65
N LYS A 553 -0.10 20.37 34.77
CA LYS A 553 -1.56 20.38 34.83
C LYS A 553 -2.13 21.71 34.30
N TYR A 554 -1.60 22.84 34.76
CA TYR A 554 -1.98 24.17 34.24
C TYR A 554 -1.82 24.28 32.72
N MET A 555 -0.74 23.73 32.16
CA MET A 555 -0.53 23.71 30.71
C MET A 555 -1.52 22.81 29.98
N THR A 556 -1.81 21.62 30.52
CA THR A 556 -2.77 20.67 29.93
C THR A 556 -4.23 21.09 30.11
N ASP A 557 -4.55 21.94 31.09
CA ASP A 557 -5.92 22.42 31.30
C ASP A 557 -6.41 23.27 30.11
N LYS A 558 -5.49 23.94 29.41
CA LYS A 558 -5.74 24.67 28.15
C LYS A 558 -5.87 23.77 26.92
N ILE A 559 -5.62 22.47 27.05
CA ILE A 559 -5.71 21.48 25.98
C ILE A 559 -7.01 20.69 26.18
N PRO A 560 -7.98 20.72 25.24
CA PRO A 560 -9.22 19.94 25.36
C PRO A 560 -9.00 18.44 25.57
N MET A 561 -7.96 17.84 24.98
CA MET A 561 -7.59 16.44 25.22
C MET A 561 -6.99 16.15 26.60
N LYS A 562 -6.76 17.16 27.45
CA LYS A 562 -6.30 17.05 28.85
C LYS A 562 -5.01 16.25 29.05
N ARG A 563 -4.13 16.27 28.04
CA ARG A 563 -2.80 15.67 28.10
C ARG A 563 -1.81 16.42 27.22
N CYS A 564 -0.53 16.20 27.46
CA CYS A 564 0.51 16.58 26.51
C CYS A 564 0.43 15.72 25.25
N GLY A 565 0.85 16.28 24.12
CA GLY A 565 1.21 15.48 22.95
C GLY A 565 2.46 14.64 23.26
N THR A 566 2.62 13.52 22.58
CA THR A 566 3.83 12.70 22.67
C THR A 566 4.79 13.03 21.55
N VAL A 567 6.09 12.74 21.74
CA VAL A 567 7.09 12.94 20.68
C VAL A 567 6.76 12.13 19.42
N ASP A 568 6.26 10.89 19.59
CA ASP A 568 5.88 10.03 18.45
C ASP A 568 4.69 10.60 17.66
N GLU A 569 3.67 11.16 18.32
CA GLU A 569 2.55 11.82 17.64
C GLU A 569 3.00 13.00 16.78
N ILE A 570 3.92 13.82 17.31
CA ILE A 570 4.48 14.94 16.55
C ILE A 570 5.36 14.43 15.41
N ALA A 571 6.19 13.41 15.66
CA ALA A 571 7.06 12.82 14.65
C ALA A 571 6.28 12.19 13.50
N ALA A 572 5.19 11.47 13.79
CA ALA A 572 4.31 10.89 12.77
C ALA A 572 3.70 11.96 11.86
N MET A 573 3.30 13.10 12.44
CA MET A 573 2.78 14.23 11.69
C MET A 573 3.85 14.91 10.82
N VAL A 574 5.07 15.05 11.35
CA VAL A 574 6.22 15.53 10.56
C VAL A 574 6.53 14.59 9.40
N VAL A 575 6.50 13.27 9.60
CA VAL A 575 6.70 12.29 8.52
C VAL A 575 5.64 12.45 7.43
N PHE A 576 4.36 12.61 7.80
CA PHE A 576 3.31 12.90 6.82
C PHE A 576 3.66 14.16 6.01
N MET A 577 4.01 15.26 6.68
CA MET A 577 4.41 16.52 6.03
C MET A 577 5.65 16.38 5.14
N CYS A 578 6.55 15.45 5.47
CA CYS A 578 7.76 15.14 4.71
C CYS A 578 7.57 14.10 3.60
N SER A 579 6.38 13.51 3.48
CA SER A 579 6.12 12.42 2.53
C SER A 579 5.55 12.94 1.21
N ALA A 580 5.39 12.03 0.25
CA ALA A 580 4.63 12.30 -0.97
C ALA A 580 3.12 12.48 -0.69
N GLU A 581 2.60 11.99 0.43
CA GLU A 581 1.18 12.09 0.80
C GLU A 581 0.76 13.55 1.05
N ALA A 582 1.67 14.39 1.55
CA ALA A 582 1.46 15.84 1.70
C ALA A 582 1.76 16.60 0.38
N SER A 583 1.23 16.11 -0.75
CA SER A 583 1.50 16.65 -2.10
C SER A 583 0.75 17.94 -2.43
N PHE A 584 -0.43 18.15 -1.83
CA PHE A 584 -1.31 19.30 -2.13
C PHE A 584 -1.38 20.30 -0.96
N THR A 585 -0.33 20.38 -0.14
CA THR A 585 -0.27 21.33 0.98
C THR A 585 1.09 21.99 1.04
N THR A 586 1.13 23.31 0.90
CA THR A 586 2.34 24.14 1.03
C THR A 586 1.96 25.50 1.59
N GLY A 587 2.87 26.14 2.33
CA GLY A 587 2.63 27.39 3.03
C GLY A 587 1.61 27.28 4.16
N PHE A 588 1.26 26.07 4.58
CA PHE A 588 0.24 25.83 5.60
C PHE A 588 0.89 25.66 6.99
N CYS A 589 0.11 25.94 8.05
CA CYS A 589 0.52 25.67 9.42
C CYS A 589 -0.42 24.64 10.04
N PHE A 590 0.05 23.40 10.08
CA PHE A 590 -0.70 22.31 10.69
C PHE A 590 -0.69 22.40 12.22
N ASP A 591 -1.73 21.87 12.87
CA ASP A 591 -1.88 21.84 14.31
C ASP A 591 -1.61 20.47 14.92
N ALA A 592 -0.82 20.46 15.99
CA ALA A 592 -0.71 19.33 16.91
C ALA A 592 -0.99 19.80 18.34
N SER A 593 -2.19 20.35 18.53
CA SER A 593 -2.53 21.14 19.71
C SER A 593 -3.52 20.47 20.67
N GLY A 594 -3.96 19.25 20.38
CA GLY A 594 -4.93 18.52 21.19
C GLY A 594 -6.29 19.22 21.31
N GLY A 595 -6.70 19.93 20.24
CA GLY A 595 -7.92 20.73 20.17
C GLY A 595 -7.80 22.16 20.70
N ARG A 596 -6.61 22.58 21.15
CA ARG A 596 -6.41 23.93 21.72
C ARG A 596 -6.49 25.04 20.67
N ALA A 597 -5.88 24.82 19.51
CA ALA A 597 -5.90 25.80 18.43
C ALA A 597 -7.32 26.02 17.92
N VAL A 598 -7.66 27.27 17.64
CA VAL A 598 -8.96 27.65 17.06
C VAL A 598 -8.87 28.11 15.61
N TYR A 599 -7.66 28.09 15.03
CA TYR A 599 -7.40 28.42 13.63
C TYR A 599 -6.04 27.89 13.16
#